data_AF-A0A352IUT7-F1
#
_entry.id   AF-A0A352IUT7-F1
#
_cell.length_a   1.000
_cell.length_b   1.000
_cell.length_c   1.000
_cell.angle_alpha   90.00
_cell.angle_beta   90.00
_cell.angle_gamma   90.00
#
_symmetry.space_group_name_H-M   'P 1'
#
loop_
_entity.id
_entity.type
_entity.pdbx_description
1 polymer ?
#
loop_
_entity_poly.entity_id
_entity_poly.type
_entity_poly.pdbx_seq_one_letter_code
_entity_poly.pdbx_strand_id
1 'polypeptide(L)'
;SISDSVGELSQQTQQIASAAKIIEEIAEQTNLLALNAAIEAARAGEHGRGFAVVAEEVRGLASRTRNSTSEIHGIVNALISRSEDANRKADEGKLSADEGMEKMLSAESTLNDIAESVTNIAEMALQMAAAVEEQAQVSDQINEQVEKISDLASNNLSKGEESTDCVKNIEQIANDLHELVVRFK
;
A
#
# COMPACT_ATOMS: atom_id res chain seq x y z
N SER A 1 -10.02 3.47 -22.87
CA SER A 1 -10.26 2.81 -21.57
C SER A 1 -11.02 1.51 -21.81
N ILE A 2 -10.95 0.53 -20.89
CA ILE A 2 -11.83 -0.66 -20.93
C ILE A 2 -13.29 -0.22 -21.04
N SER A 3 -13.67 0.84 -20.30
CA SER A 3 -15.01 1.42 -20.36
C SER A 3 -15.38 1.95 -21.76
N ASP A 4 -14.44 2.60 -22.45
CA ASP A 4 -14.67 3.12 -23.81
C ASP A 4 -14.86 1.98 -24.82
N SER A 5 -13.99 0.96 -24.79
CA SER A 5 -14.08 -0.19 -25.71
C SER A 5 -15.35 -1.01 -25.50
N VAL A 6 -15.77 -1.17 -24.24
CA VAL A 6 -17.02 -1.84 -23.89
C VAL A 6 -18.23 -0.96 -24.25
N GLY A 7 -18.12 0.36 -24.17
CA GLY A 7 -19.11 1.31 -24.67
C GLY A 7 -19.31 1.22 -26.18
N GLU A 8 -18.22 1.18 -26.95
CA GLU A 8 -18.25 0.98 -28.41
C GLU A 8 -18.87 -0.37 -28.78
N LEU A 9 -18.52 -1.44 -28.07
CA LEU A 9 -19.11 -2.77 -28.28
C LEU A 9 -20.63 -2.76 -28.05
N SER A 10 -21.09 -2.09 -27.00
CA SER A 10 -22.52 -1.93 -26.71
C SER A 10 -23.23 -1.20 -27.86
N GLN A 11 -22.65 -0.10 -28.35
CA GLN A 11 -23.20 0.66 -29.48
C GLN A 11 -23.28 -0.17 -30.77
N GLN A 12 -22.22 -0.92 -31.10
CA GLN A 12 -22.21 -1.81 -32.27
C GLN A 12 -23.23 -2.94 -32.13
N THR A 13 -23.38 -3.49 -30.93
CA THR A 13 -24.37 -4.54 -30.63
C THR A 13 -25.81 -4.02 -30.79
N GLN A 14 -26.07 -2.77 -30.39
CA GLN A 14 -27.35 -2.09 -30.63
C GLN A 14 -27.66 -1.96 -32.13
N GLN A 15 -26.65 -1.66 -32.96
CA GLN A 15 -26.82 -1.58 -34.41
C GLN A 15 -27.16 -2.95 -35.03
N ILE A 16 -26.51 -4.03 -34.55
CA ILE A 16 -26.84 -5.40 -34.96
C ILE A 16 -28.28 -5.74 -34.56
N ALA A 17 -28.73 -5.36 -33.36
CA ALA A 17 -30.11 -5.54 -32.91
C ALA A 17 -31.10 -4.87 -33.87
N SER A 18 -30.82 -3.63 -34.26
CA SER A 18 -31.66 -2.86 -35.19
C SER A 18 -31.70 -3.50 -36.58
N ALA A 19 -30.55 -3.99 -37.08
CA ALA A 19 -30.48 -4.66 -38.37
C ALA A 19 -31.27 -5.99 -38.36
N ALA A 20 -31.13 -6.79 -37.30
CA ALA A 20 -31.86 -8.04 -37.12
C ALA A 20 -33.39 -7.81 -37.12
N LYS A 21 -33.86 -6.74 -36.46
CA LYS A 21 -35.27 -6.34 -36.45
C LYS A 21 -35.79 -6.01 -37.85
N ILE A 22 -35.03 -5.26 -38.66
CA ILE A 22 -35.41 -4.95 -40.05
C ILE A 22 -35.50 -6.24 -40.88
N ILE A 23 -34.58 -7.19 -40.69
CA ILE A 23 -34.61 -8.49 -41.39
C ILE A 23 -35.84 -9.31 -40.96
N GLU A 24 -36.22 -9.26 -39.68
CA GLU A 24 -37.43 -9.91 -39.17
C GLU A 24 -38.69 -9.35 -39.83
N GLU A 25 -38.79 -8.01 -39.93
CA GLU A 25 -39.89 -7.31 -40.61
C GLU A 25 -39.95 -7.70 -42.11
N ILE A 26 -38.80 -7.79 -42.79
CA ILE A 26 -38.73 -8.25 -44.19
C ILE A 26 -39.17 -9.71 -44.32
N ALA A 27 -38.75 -10.58 -43.39
CA ALA A 27 -39.14 -11.99 -43.40
C ALA A 27 -40.66 -12.15 -43.21
N GLU A 28 -41.27 -11.36 -42.33
CA GLU A 28 -42.72 -11.36 -42.13
C GLU A 28 -43.48 -10.87 -43.37
N GLN A 29 -43.02 -9.79 -44.00
CA GLN A 29 -43.59 -9.32 -45.27
C GLN A 29 -43.44 -10.36 -46.39
N THR A 30 -42.29 -11.02 -46.48
CA THR A 30 -42.02 -12.07 -47.47
C THR A 30 -42.94 -13.27 -47.24
N ASN A 31 -43.18 -13.64 -45.98
CA ASN A 31 -44.11 -14.70 -45.60
C ASN A 31 -45.56 -14.36 -46.02
N LEU A 32 -46.00 -13.11 -45.83
CA LEU A 32 -47.31 -12.64 -46.28
C LEU A 32 -47.44 -12.61 -47.81
N LEU A 33 -46.40 -12.16 -48.51
CA LEU A 33 -46.33 -12.19 -49.98
C LEU A 33 -46.42 -13.61 -50.53
N ALA A 34 -45.67 -14.54 -49.93
CA ALA A 34 -45.69 -15.96 -50.29
C ALA A 34 -47.07 -16.59 -50.06
N LEU A 35 -47.74 -16.24 -48.95
CA LEU A 35 -49.10 -16.69 -48.68
C LEU A 35 -50.09 -16.22 -49.75
N ASN A 36 -50.02 -14.94 -50.14
CA ASN A 36 -50.87 -14.40 -51.21
C ASN A 36 -50.59 -15.08 -52.55
N ALA A 37 -49.33 -15.36 -52.87
CA ALA A 37 -48.94 -16.09 -54.07
C ALA A 37 -49.47 -17.54 -54.06
N ALA A 38 -49.44 -18.22 -52.91
CA ALA A 38 -49.99 -19.57 -52.75
C ALA A 38 -51.51 -19.58 -52.95
N ILE A 39 -52.22 -18.58 -52.44
CA ILE A 39 -53.68 -18.42 -52.63
C ILE A 39 -54.00 -18.23 -54.13
N GLU A 40 -53.28 -17.35 -54.82
CA GLU A 40 -53.54 -17.07 -56.24
C GLU A 40 -53.14 -18.26 -57.13
N ALA A 41 -52.09 -19.00 -56.77
CA ALA A 41 -51.70 -20.24 -57.44
C ALA A 41 -52.79 -21.33 -57.28
N ALA A 42 -53.40 -21.45 -56.10
CA ALA A 42 -54.54 -22.35 -55.89
C ALA A 42 -55.76 -21.95 -56.73
N ARG A 43 -55.97 -20.63 -56.92
CA ARG A 43 -57.06 -20.08 -57.73
C ARG A 43 -56.90 -20.35 -59.23
N ALA A 44 -55.67 -20.44 -59.73
CA ALA A 44 -55.34 -20.77 -61.11
C ALA A 44 -55.46 -22.28 -61.45
N GLY A 45 -55.76 -23.13 -60.47
CA GLY A 45 -55.97 -24.57 -60.67
C GLY A 45 -54.73 -25.29 -61.20
N GLU A 46 -54.89 -26.13 -62.23
CA GLU A 46 -53.79 -26.94 -62.80
C GLU A 46 -52.65 -26.07 -63.38
N HIS A 47 -52.96 -24.87 -63.88
CA HIS A 47 -51.93 -23.94 -64.40
C HIS A 47 -51.06 -23.30 -63.30
N GLY A 48 -51.52 -23.33 -62.04
CA GLY A 48 -50.84 -22.72 -60.89
C GLY A 48 -49.93 -23.66 -60.11
N ARG A 49 -49.86 -24.96 -60.42
CA ARG A 49 -49.13 -25.95 -59.61
C ARG A 49 -47.64 -25.63 -59.41
N GLY A 50 -46.96 -25.15 -60.46
CA GLY A 50 -45.55 -24.74 -60.35
C GLY A 50 -45.36 -23.53 -59.45
N PHE A 51 -46.26 -22.54 -59.53
CA PHE A 51 -46.22 -21.36 -58.67
C PHE A 51 -46.56 -21.68 -57.21
N ALA A 52 -47.44 -22.66 -56.96
CA ALA A 52 -47.77 -23.09 -55.61
C ALA A 52 -46.56 -23.71 -54.88
N VAL A 53 -45.74 -24.49 -55.58
CA VAL A 53 -44.51 -25.09 -55.01
C VAL A 53 -43.51 -23.99 -54.64
N VAL A 54 -43.28 -23.04 -55.56
CA VAL A 54 -42.37 -21.91 -55.31
C VAL A 54 -42.87 -21.05 -54.14
N ALA A 55 -44.17 -20.80 -54.05
CA ALA A 55 -44.75 -20.03 -52.96
C ALA A 55 -44.54 -20.70 -51.58
N GLU A 56 -44.73 -22.02 -51.47
CA GLU A 56 -44.48 -22.73 -50.21
C GLU A 56 -42.98 -22.74 -49.84
N GLU A 57 -42.08 -22.84 -50.83
CA GLU A 57 -40.64 -22.82 -50.60
C GLU A 57 -40.15 -21.43 -50.13
N VAL A 58 -40.69 -20.35 -50.71
CA VAL A 58 -40.45 -18.97 -50.22
C VAL A 58 -41.00 -18.79 -48.81
N ARG A 59 -42.16 -19.38 -48.49
CA ARG A 59 -42.74 -19.33 -47.13
C ARG A 59 -41.85 -20.06 -46.12
N GLY A 60 -41.31 -21.21 -46.49
CA GLY A 60 -40.34 -21.96 -45.71
C GLY A 60 -39.05 -21.17 -45.44
N LEU A 61 -38.52 -20.49 -46.47
CA LEU A 61 -37.36 -19.60 -46.32
C LEU A 61 -37.66 -18.42 -45.39
N ALA A 62 -38.81 -17.76 -45.56
CA ALA A 62 -39.22 -16.64 -44.71
C ALA A 62 -39.33 -17.05 -43.22
N SER A 63 -39.92 -18.22 -42.94
CA SER A 63 -40.01 -18.78 -41.59
C SER A 63 -38.62 -19.06 -41.00
N ARG A 64 -37.71 -19.66 -41.79
CA ARG A 64 -36.32 -19.90 -41.36
C ARG A 64 -35.58 -18.60 -41.07
N THR A 65 -35.72 -17.58 -41.91
CA THR A 65 -35.11 -16.26 -41.70
C THR A 65 -35.59 -15.65 -40.39
N ARG A 66 -36.90 -15.70 -40.09
CA ARG A 66 -37.48 -15.19 -38.84
C ARG A 66 -36.93 -15.91 -37.60
N ASN A 67 -36.77 -17.23 -37.67
CA ASN A 67 -36.18 -17.99 -36.57
C ASN A 67 -34.71 -17.58 -36.35
N SER A 68 -33.93 -17.40 -37.42
CA SER A 68 -32.54 -16.94 -37.32
C SER A 68 -32.43 -15.50 -36.77
N THR A 69 -33.31 -14.58 -37.14
CA THR A 69 -33.31 -13.23 -36.55
C THR A 69 -33.67 -13.25 -35.07
N SER A 70 -34.58 -14.14 -34.64
CA SER A 70 -34.89 -14.35 -33.23
C SER A 70 -33.69 -14.88 -32.43
N GLU A 71 -32.93 -15.84 -32.98
CA GLU A 71 -31.68 -16.32 -32.38
C GLU A 71 -30.64 -15.20 -32.28
N ILE A 72 -30.48 -14.37 -33.32
CA ILE A 72 -29.59 -13.21 -33.29
C ILE A 72 -29.99 -12.24 -32.17
N HIS A 73 -31.29 -11.97 -31.98
CA HIS A 73 -31.77 -11.14 -30.87
C HIS A 73 -31.36 -11.71 -29.50
N GLY A 74 -31.45 -13.03 -29.32
CA GLY A 74 -30.98 -13.69 -28.11
C GLY A 74 -29.49 -13.47 -27.85
N ILE A 75 -28.66 -13.64 -28.88
CA ILE A 75 -27.20 -13.44 -28.80
C ILE A 75 -26.87 -11.97 -28.49
N VAL A 76 -27.52 -11.03 -29.17
CA VAL A 76 -27.34 -9.59 -28.98
C VAL A 76 -27.70 -9.19 -27.54
N ASN A 77 -28.83 -9.65 -27.01
CA ASN A 77 -29.22 -9.35 -25.63
C ASN A 77 -28.21 -9.89 -24.61
N ALA A 78 -27.68 -11.10 -24.85
CA ALA A 78 -26.63 -11.68 -24.01
C ALA A 78 -25.32 -10.88 -24.09
N LEU A 79 -24.97 -10.36 -25.27
CA LEU A 79 -23.80 -9.49 -25.45
C LEU A 79 -23.96 -8.16 -24.71
N ILE A 80 -25.12 -7.49 -24.83
CA ILE A 80 -25.40 -6.24 -24.11
C ILE A 80 -25.24 -6.46 -22.60
N SER A 81 -25.90 -7.48 -22.05
CA SER A 81 -25.82 -7.79 -20.62
C SER A 81 -24.39 -8.07 -20.15
N ARG A 82 -23.59 -8.80 -20.93
CA ARG A 82 -22.17 -9.06 -20.61
C ARG A 82 -21.32 -7.79 -20.71
N SER A 83 -21.62 -6.91 -21.67
CA SER A 83 -20.96 -5.62 -21.83
C SER A 83 -21.21 -4.73 -20.59
N GLU A 84 -22.45 -4.68 -20.11
CA GLU A 84 -22.81 -3.93 -18.91
C GLU A 84 -22.12 -4.48 -17.65
N ASP A 85 -22.08 -5.81 -17.47
CA ASP A 85 -21.36 -6.42 -16.34
C ASP A 85 -19.85 -6.15 -16.40
N ALA A 86 -19.26 -6.18 -17.60
CA ALA A 86 -17.84 -5.85 -17.79
C ALA A 86 -17.54 -4.38 -17.43
N ASN A 87 -18.42 -3.45 -17.80
CA ASN A 87 -18.31 -2.04 -17.42
C ASN A 87 -18.38 -1.86 -15.90
N ARG A 88 -19.37 -2.47 -15.25
CA ARG A 88 -19.51 -2.40 -13.79
C ARG A 88 -18.24 -2.90 -13.07
N LYS A 89 -17.70 -4.05 -13.51
CA LYS A 89 -16.46 -4.59 -12.95
C LYS A 89 -15.24 -3.70 -13.23
N ALA A 90 -15.19 -3.04 -14.38
CA ALA A 90 -14.12 -2.08 -14.68
C ALA A 90 -14.19 -0.86 -13.75
N ASP A 91 -15.40 -0.36 -13.47
CA ASP A 91 -15.61 0.76 -12.53
C ASP A 91 -15.25 0.37 -11.09
N GLU A 92 -15.66 -0.83 -10.64
CA GLU A 92 -15.25 -1.39 -9.34
C GLU A 92 -13.72 -1.57 -9.25
N GLY A 93 -13.09 -2.03 -10.33
CA GLY A 93 -11.64 -2.16 -10.43
C GLY A 93 -10.92 -0.81 -10.34
N LYS A 94 -11.48 0.24 -10.95
CA LYS A 94 -10.96 1.60 -10.87
C LYS A 94 -11.04 2.14 -9.44
N LEU A 95 -12.19 2.01 -8.78
CA LEU A 95 -12.37 2.40 -7.37
C LEU A 95 -11.37 1.68 -6.46
N SER A 96 -11.21 0.37 -6.65
CA SER A 96 -10.26 -0.43 -5.88
C SER A 96 -8.81 0.00 -6.11
N ALA A 97 -8.47 0.40 -7.34
CA ALA A 97 -7.14 0.92 -7.67
C ALA A 97 -6.90 2.30 -7.02
N ASP A 98 -7.91 3.18 -7.01
CA ASP A 98 -7.84 4.49 -6.36
C ASP A 98 -7.66 4.34 -4.84
N GLU A 99 -8.41 3.44 -4.18
CA GLU A 99 -8.21 3.11 -2.76
C GLU A 99 -6.83 2.49 -2.49
N GLY A 100 -6.34 1.64 -3.40
CA GLY A 100 -5.01 1.06 -3.32
C GLY A 100 -3.91 2.12 -3.38
N MET A 101 -4.08 3.12 -4.24
CA MET A 101 -3.15 4.25 -4.37
C MET A 101 -3.12 5.09 -3.08
N GLU A 102 -4.28 5.37 -2.48
CA GLU A 102 -4.36 6.11 -1.21
C GLU A 102 -3.63 5.37 -0.08
N LYS A 103 -3.83 4.05 0.04
CA LYS A 103 -3.12 3.22 1.01
C LYS A 103 -1.60 3.20 0.76
N MET A 104 -1.18 3.19 -0.51
CA MET A 104 0.24 3.23 -0.86
C MET A 104 0.89 4.55 -0.44
N LEU A 105 0.22 5.68 -0.67
CA LEU A 105 0.69 7.01 -0.23
C LEU A 105 0.78 7.10 1.30
N SER A 106 -0.19 6.53 2.02
CA SER A 106 -0.15 6.47 3.48
C SER A 106 1.03 5.61 4.00
N ALA A 107 1.29 4.48 3.36
CA ALA A 107 2.43 3.63 3.68
C ALA A 107 3.77 4.33 3.38
N GLU A 108 3.86 5.05 2.26
CA GLU A 108 5.04 5.86 1.90
C GLU A 108 5.32 6.92 2.98
N SER A 109 4.30 7.67 3.41
CA SER A 109 4.44 8.66 4.49
C SER A 109 4.96 8.01 5.77
N THR A 110 4.39 6.87 6.16
CA THR A 110 4.80 6.15 7.38
C THR A 110 6.25 5.66 7.29
N LEU A 111 6.69 5.20 6.12
CA LEU A 111 8.07 4.78 5.91
C LEU A 111 9.05 5.96 5.96
N ASN A 112 8.65 7.14 5.49
CA ASN A 112 9.45 8.35 5.62
C ASN A 112 9.62 8.76 7.10
N ASP A 113 8.54 8.72 7.88
CA ASP A 113 8.59 9.01 9.33
C ASP A 113 9.51 8.02 10.07
N ILE A 114 9.49 6.74 9.68
CA ILE A 114 10.39 5.71 10.21
C ILE A 114 11.85 6.04 9.84
N ALA A 115 12.12 6.43 8.60
CA ALA A 115 13.47 6.77 8.14
C ALA A 115 14.04 7.99 8.88
N GLU A 116 13.21 9.01 9.12
CA GLU A 116 13.59 10.17 9.93
C GLU A 116 13.89 9.75 11.38
N SER A 117 13.02 8.93 11.98
CA SER A 117 13.22 8.41 13.33
C SER A 117 14.52 7.62 13.48
N VAL A 118 14.86 6.78 12.49
CA VAL A 118 16.12 6.03 12.46
C VAL A 118 17.33 6.96 12.35
N THR A 119 17.22 8.03 11.55
CA THR A 119 18.28 9.04 11.42
C THR A 119 18.52 9.75 12.75
N ASN A 120 17.46 10.16 13.44
CA ASN A 120 17.54 10.79 14.76
C ASN A 120 18.16 9.84 15.81
N ILE A 121 17.83 8.54 15.77
CA ILE A 121 18.45 7.53 16.65
C ILE A 121 19.95 7.43 16.38
N ALA A 122 20.37 7.43 15.12
CA ALA A 122 21.79 7.37 14.76
C ALA A 122 22.56 8.61 15.25
N GLU A 123 21.97 9.81 15.13
CA GLU A 123 22.55 11.03 15.68
C GLU A 123 22.68 11.00 17.20
N MET A 124 21.64 10.54 17.92
CA MET A 124 21.71 10.36 19.36
C MET A 124 22.78 9.35 19.77
N ALA A 125 22.95 8.26 19.03
CA ALA A 125 23.99 7.28 19.30
C ALA A 125 25.40 7.89 19.16
N LEU A 126 25.63 8.78 18.19
CA LEU A 126 26.88 9.52 18.06
C LEU A 126 27.12 10.47 19.23
N GLN A 127 26.09 11.19 19.67
CA GLN A 127 26.18 12.06 20.86
C GLN A 127 26.47 11.26 22.13
N MET A 128 25.83 10.10 22.29
CA MET A 128 26.10 9.20 23.41
C MET A 128 27.54 8.69 23.39
N ALA A 129 28.08 8.33 22.23
CA ALA A 129 29.48 7.91 22.10
C ALA A 129 30.44 9.02 22.54
N ALA A 130 30.20 10.26 22.10
CA ALA A 130 30.98 11.42 22.53
C ALA A 130 30.89 11.68 24.04
N ALA A 131 29.69 11.58 24.63
CA ALA A 131 29.50 11.74 26.07
C ALA A 131 30.20 10.64 26.88
N VAL A 132 30.23 9.40 26.39
CA VAL A 132 30.98 8.30 27.02
C VAL A 132 32.49 8.55 26.97
N GLU A 133 33.00 9.10 25.88
CA GLU A 133 34.42 9.46 25.76
C GLU A 133 34.80 10.57 26.75
N GLU A 134 33.94 11.60 26.90
CA GLU A 134 34.12 12.65 27.91
C GLU A 134 34.06 12.07 29.34
N GLN A 135 33.11 11.17 29.62
CA GLN A 135 33.03 10.49 30.92
C GLN A 135 34.28 9.66 31.24
N ALA A 136 34.86 8.99 30.25
CA ALA A 136 36.12 8.24 30.44
C ALA A 136 37.25 9.20 30.83
N GLN A 137 37.38 10.35 30.14
CA GLN A 137 38.38 11.36 30.46
C GLN A 137 38.19 11.94 31.88
N VAL A 138 36.95 12.23 32.27
CA VAL A 138 36.65 12.71 33.64
C VAL A 138 36.98 11.63 34.68
N SER A 139 36.73 10.35 34.37
CA SER A 139 37.05 9.23 35.26
C SER A 139 38.56 9.11 35.49
N ASP A 140 39.37 9.28 34.44
CA ASP A 140 40.83 9.29 34.55
C ASP A 140 41.32 10.46 35.42
N GLN A 141 40.73 11.64 35.26
CA GLN A 141 41.04 12.80 36.10
C GLN A 141 40.68 12.57 37.58
N ILE A 142 39.54 11.93 37.84
CA ILE A 142 39.15 11.55 39.21
C ILE A 142 40.18 10.59 39.80
N ASN A 143 40.63 9.60 39.03
CA ASN A 143 41.62 8.64 39.49
C ASN A 143 42.96 9.34 39.86
N GLU A 144 43.42 10.28 39.03
CA GLU A 144 44.61 11.09 39.31
C GLU A 144 44.43 11.96 40.57
N GLN A 145 43.25 12.53 40.79
CA GLN A 145 42.95 13.29 42.01
C GLN A 145 42.96 12.41 43.26
N VAL A 146 42.44 11.18 43.16
CA VAL A 146 42.45 10.22 44.27
C VAL A 146 43.88 9.83 44.64
N GLU A 147 44.77 9.60 43.67
CA GLU A 147 46.20 9.37 43.94
C GLU A 147 46.83 10.56 44.67
N LYS A 148 46.61 11.79 44.18
CA LYS A 148 47.12 13.00 44.86
C LYS A 148 46.63 13.15 46.29
N ILE A 149 45.36 12.82 46.56
CA ILE A 149 44.81 12.84 47.92
C ILE A 149 45.50 11.80 48.80
N SER A 150 45.75 10.60 48.28
CA SER A 150 46.48 9.53 48.99
C SER A 150 47.90 9.98 49.35
N ASP A 151 48.63 10.58 48.41
CA ASP A 151 49.98 11.10 48.64
C ASP A 151 49.99 12.22 49.68
N LEU A 152 49.03 13.15 49.62
CA LEU A 152 48.88 14.21 50.62
C LEU A 152 48.55 13.65 52.01
N ALA A 153 47.70 12.63 52.09
CA ALA A 153 47.38 11.96 53.35
C ALA A 153 48.63 11.28 53.95
N SER A 154 49.44 10.62 53.13
CA SER A 154 50.72 10.02 53.56
C SER A 154 51.72 11.09 54.05
N ASN A 155 51.85 12.19 53.33
CA ASN A 155 52.70 13.32 53.75
C ASN A 155 52.25 13.94 55.08
N ASN A 156 50.94 14.12 55.26
CA ASN A 156 50.37 14.64 56.50
C ASN A 156 50.61 13.70 57.68
N LEU A 157 50.53 12.38 57.48
CA LEU A 157 50.86 11.40 58.52
C LEU A 157 52.32 11.55 58.96
N SER A 158 53.25 11.59 58.01
CA SER A 158 54.69 11.78 58.29
C SER A 158 54.97 13.08 59.05
N LYS A 159 54.36 14.20 58.64
CA LYS A 159 54.46 15.47 59.38
C LYS A 159 53.85 15.41 60.78
N GLY A 160 52.78 14.64 60.96
CA GLY A 160 52.17 14.39 62.26
C GLY A 160 53.11 13.63 63.20
N GLU A 161 53.83 12.64 62.68
CA GLU A 161 54.87 11.90 63.40
C GLU A 161 56.03 12.82 63.79
N GLU A 162 56.56 13.63 62.86
CA GLU A 162 57.61 14.62 63.14
C GLU A 162 57.17 15.62 64.22
N SER A 163 55.93 16.11 64.14
CA SER A 163 55.36 17.02 65.14
C SER A 163 55.25 16.36 66.51
N THR A 164 54.90 15.06 66.55
CA THR A 164 54.82 14.30 67.80
C THR A 164 56.20 14.14 68.44
N ASP A 165 57.22 13.87 67.65
CA ASP A 165 58.60 13.77 68.15
C ASP A 165 59.16 15.12 68.62
N CYS A 166 58.81 16.21 67.94
CA CYS A 166 59.14 17.56 68.40
C CYS A 166 58.50 17.86 69.76
N VAL A 167 57.23 17.49 69.96
CA VAL A 167 56.54 17.66 71.25
C VAL A 167 57.24 16.87 72.37
N LYS A 168 57.66 15.61 72.12
CA LYS A 168 58.43 14.82 73.11
C LYS A 168 59.75 15.51 73.48
N ASN A 169 60.47 16.05 72.50
CA ASN A 169 61.71 16.78 72.74
C ASN A 169 61.48 18.03 73.58
N ILE A 170 60.41 18.78 73.31
CA ILE A 170 60.02 19.97 74.11
C ILE A 170 59.67 19.56 75.55
N GLU A 171 58.91 18.48 75.73
CA GLU A 171 58.57 17.95 77.06
C GLU A 171 59.83 17.58 77.84
N GLN A 172 60.80 16.93 77.20
CA GLN A 172 62.06 16.58 77.81
C GLN A 172 62.86 17.83 78.25
N ILE A 173 62.98 18.83 77.38
CA ILE A 173 63.65 20.11 77.71
C ILE A 173 62.94 20.81 78.88
N ALA A 174 61.61 20.80 78.90
CA ALA A 174 60.83 21.40 79.98
C ALA A 174 61.08 20.69 81.32
N ASN A 175 61.18 19.35 81.32
CA ASN A 175 61.53 18.57 82.50
C ASN A 175 62.96 18.87 82.99
N ASP A 176 63.94 18.92 82.08
CA ASP A 176 65.33 19.25 82.42
C ASP A 176 65.44 20.66 83.04
N LEU A 177 64.73 21.63 82.48
CA LEU A 177 64.64 23.00 83.03
C LEU A 177 63.99 23.01 84.41
N HIS A 178 62.94 22.22 84.63
CA HIS A 178 62.29 22.10 85.93
C HIS A 178 63.25 21.53 86.99
N GLU A 179 63.99 20.47 86.66
CA GLU A 179 64.97 19.85 87.56
C GLU A 179 66.10 20.83 87.93
N LEU A 180 66.60 21.59 86.95
CA LEU A 180 67.56 22.67 87.20
C LEU A 180 67.02 23.69 88.21
N VAL A 181 65.79 24.18 88.04
CA VAL A 181 65.18 25.15 88.95
C VAL A 181 65.01 24.59 90.36
N VAL A 182 64.62 23.31 90.49
CA VAL A 182 64.50 22.62 91.79
C VAL A 182 65.86 22.52 92.49
N ARG A 183 66.94 22.25 91.76
CA ARG A 183 68.30 22.14 92.31
C ARG A 183 68.88 23.46 92.82
N PHE A 184 68.41 24.59 92.32
CA PHE A 184 68.85 25.93 92.73
C PHE A 184 67.98 26.56 93.85
N LYS A 185 66.92 25.89 94.29
CA LYS A 185 66.15 26.23 95.50
C LYS A 185 66.76 25.57 96.73
#